data_AF-A0A8C8E300-F1
#
_entry.id   AF-A0A8C8E300-F1
#
_cell.length_a   1.000
_cell.length_b   1.000
_cell.length_c   1.000
_cell.angle_alpha   90.00
_cell.angle_beta   90.00
_cell.angle_gamma   90.00
#
_symmetry.space_group_name_H-M   'P 1'
#
loop_
_entity.id
_entity.type
_entity.pdbx_description
1 polymer ?
#
loop_
_entity_poly.entity_id
_entity_poly.type
_entity_poly.pdbx_seq_one_letter_code
_entity_poly.pdbx_strand_id
1 'polypeptide(L)'
;MAEMLCRWLNQELQLSKVVGINSLATDFSSGYLIGEILHKYKLQEDFNKFLEKNTSISKVNNFIRLEPSLKLLGISFNMNTAQDLMQEKQGVAAQLLFQLYDILKKRKSPEMNRSLMDVEQPRAETNLSRREHKISYSFTITSQCLTVFSSRGQSFPAESSLCNIKQGSKVSESGAGLTLQPNTKYMQEIRQRLKETALASERRRIRQDRFLVEQFKAQAAQQELQRDEQLVKRLTRQTKQEQRLVTQLLQIRMQKEVIRENRMFVEQQYQERREKDFREALNREAVLAQQEKAAREEEIRKDVEWCARISAERRQSKRKKHFNYCKALFNQIVDLATKVGDYRQLTENTIPEQTMRDWKELLFKGLPLYEPSHELSLELSASKYILDLKKLPQEALNNLDYDEYAVSTAIKEYLTTYNFSSSLLIITFFI
;
A
#
# COMPACT_ATOMS: atom_id res chain seq x y z
N MET A 1 21.10 -13.30 29.10
CA MET A 1 20.01 -12.55 28.42
C MET A 1 20.04 -12.76 26.91
N ALA A 2 21.15 -12.49 26.22
CA ALA A 2 21.27 -12.66 24.76
C ALA A 2 21.04 -14.11 24.28
N GLU A 3 21.59 -15.12 24.98
CA GLU A 3 21.38 -16.54 24.62
C GLU A 3 19.90 -16.97 24.62
N MET A 4 19.13 -16.47 25.59
CA MET A 4 17.70 -16.78 25.68
C MET A 4 16.91 -16.15 24.51
N LEU A 5 17.28 -14.92 24.12
CA LEU A 5 16.70 -14.27 22.95
C LEU A 5 17.07 -14.99 21.65
N CYS A 6 18.33 -15.39 21.46
CA CYS A 6 18.75 -16.15 20.28
C CYS A 6 18.03 -17.50 20.19
N ARG A 7 17.84 -18.19 21.33
CA ARG A 7 17.06 -19.43 21.38
C ARG A 7 15.62 -19.19 20.95
N TRP A 8 14.97 -18.18 21.50
CA TRP A 8 13.60 -17.80 21.11
C TRP A 8 13.47 -17.47 19.62
N LEU A 9 14.35 -16.61 19.11
CA LEU A 9 14.32 -16.15 17.71
C LEU A 9 14.54 -17.30 16.72
N ASN A 10 15.52 -18.18 17.00
CA ASN A 10 15.91 -19.23 16.07
C ASN A 10 15.04 -20.49 16.21
N GLN A 11 14.65 -20.89 17.44
CA GLN A 11 13.91 -22.14 17.66
C GLN A 11 12.39 -21.96 17.64
N GLU A 12 11.87 -20.88 18.26
CA GLU A 12 10.42 -20.68 18.36
C GLU A 12 9.87 -19.87 17.18
N LEU A 13 10.55 -18.78 16.80
CA LEU A 13 10.07 -17.91 15.73
C LEU A 13 10.56 -18.32 14.35
N GLN A 14 11.72 -18.98 14.22
CA GLN A 14 12.32 -19.40 12.95
C GLN A 14 12.35 -18.27 11.90
N LEU A 15 13.05 -17.18 12.19
CA LEU A 15 13.18 -16.04 11.28
C LEU A 15 13.93 -16.40 9.98
N SER A 16 13.83 -15.55 8.96
CA SER A 16 14.49 -15.76 7.66
C SER A 16 16.02 -15.88 7.75
N LYS A 17 16.62 -15.29 8.79
CA LYS A 17 18.05 -15.32 9.06
C LYS A 17 18.32 -15.89 10.46
N VAL A 18 19.33 -16.76 10.56
CA VAL A 18 19.83 -17.28 11.84
C VAL A 18 20.57 -16.17 12.59
N VAL A 19 20.11 -15.85 13.80
CA VAL A 19 20.67 -14.78 14.62
C VAL A 19 21.72 -15.34 15.58
N GLY A 20 22.94 -14.81 15.53
CA GLY A 20 24.03 -15.12 16.45
C GLY A 20 24.02 -14.26 17.72
N ILE A 21 24.60 -14.78 18.81
CA ILE A 21 24.66 -14.10 20.13
C ILE A 21 25.41 -12.77 20.05
N ASN A 22 26.45 -12.71 19.21
CA ASN A 22 27.30 -11.53 19.04
C ASN A 22 26.88 -10.64 17.85
N SER A 23 25.95 -11.09 17.02
CA SER A 23 25.49 -10.39 15.81
C SER A 23 24.14 -9.70 15.98
N LEU A 24 23.59 -9.68 17.20
CA LEU A 24 22.28 -9.10 17.47
C LEU A 24 22.18 -7.61 17.08
N ALA A 25 23.23 -6.84 17.33
CA ALA A 25 23.25 -5.42 16.96
C ALA A 25 23.26 -5.24 15.44
N THR A 26 24.01 -6.07 14.71
CA THR A 26 24.17 -5.98 13.25
C THR A 26 22.96 -6.52 12.50
N ASP A 27 22.40 -7.64 12.97
CA ASP A 27 21.29 -8.33 12.30
C ASP A 27 19.98 -7.54 12.40
N PHE A 28 19.77 -6.85 13.53
CA PHE A 28 18.57 -6.06 13.77
C PHE A 28 18.70 -4.58 13.35
N SER A 29 19.87 -4.15 12.87
CA SER A 29 20.12 -2.76 12.46
C SER A 29 19.32 -2.34 11.24
N SER A 30 18.89 -3.31 10.42
CA SER A 30 18.03 -3.09 9.25
C SER A 30 16.58 -2.79 9.61
N GLY A 31 16.14 -3.17 10.82
CA GLY A 31 14.73 -3.15 11.24
C GLY A 31 13.85 -4.22 10.55
N TYR A 32 14.36 -4.93 9.55
CA TYR A 32 13.59 -5.93 8.80
C TYR A 32 13.17 -7.12 9.69
N LEU A 33 14.13 -7.67 10.45
CA LEU A 33 13.86 -8.80 11.36
C LEU A 33 12.88 -8.42 12.48
N ILE A 34 12.88 -7.17 12.95
CA ILE A 34 11.88 -6.70 13.92
C ILE A 34 10.49 -6.71 13.28
N GLY A 35 10.39 -6.27 12.01
CA GLY A 35 9.15 -6.33 11.24
C GLY A 35 8.66 -7.76 11.05
N GLU A 36 9.58 -8.70 10.79
CA GLU A 36 9.23 -10.11 10.63
C GLU A 36 8.68 -10.71 11.92
N ILE A 37 9.28 -10.40 13.07
CA ILE A 37 8.76 -10.80 14.38
C ILE A 37 7.31 -10.30 14.53
N LEU A 38 7.05 -9.01 14.32
CA LEU A 38 5.71 -8.44 14.47
C LEU A 38 4.71 -9.02 13.47
N HIS A 39 5.13 -9.31 12.24
CA HIS A 39 4.31 -9.96 11.23
C HIS A 39 3.90 -11.38 11.66
N LYS A 40 4.82 -12.17 12.23
CA LYS A 40 4.50 -13.51 12.76
C LYS A 40 3.47 -13.50 13.87
N TYR A 41 3.42 -12.43 14.67
CA TYR A 41 2.38 -12.21 15.69
C TYR A 41 1.12 -11.50 15.17
N LYS A 42 0.99 -11.31 13.85
CA LYS A 42 -0.13 -10.58 13.18
C LYS A 42 -0.32 -9.15 13.68
N LEU A 43 0.77 -8.50 14.13
CA LEU A 43 0.76 -7.11 14.58
C LEU A 43 1.20 -6.12 13.48
N GLN A 44 1.67 -6.64 12.34
CA GLN A 44 2.13 -5.84 11.22
C GLN A 44 1.61 -6.45 9.90
N GLU A 45 0.64 -5.79 9.28
CA GLU A 45 0.04 -6.25 8.01
C GLU A 45 0.82 -5.77 6.77
N ASP A 46 1.57 -4.68 6.89
CA ASP A 46 2.29 -4.04 5.79
C ASP A 46 3.74 -4.53 5.61
N PHE A 47 4.05 -5.74 6.10
CA PHE A 47 5.39 -6.34 6.03
C PHE A 47 5.95 -6.40 4.60
N ASN A 48 5.10 -6.57 3.59
CA ASN A 48 5.48 -6.57 2.17
C ASN A 48 6.17 -5.27 1.70
N LYS A 49 6.07 -4.17 2.47
CA LYS A 49 6.70 -2.88 2.19
C LYS A 49 8.06 -2.70 2.88
N PHE A 50 8.49 -3.67 3.68
CA PHE A 50 9.81 -3.68 4.32
C PHE A 50 10.88 -4.07 3.31
N LEU A 51 12.06 -3.47 3.46
CA LEU A 51 13.21 -3.74 2.58
C LEU A 51 14.35 -4.31 3.40
N GLU A 52 14.84 -5.49 3.05
CA GLU A 52 15.96 -6.15 3.75
C GLU A 52 17.31 -5.44 3.51
N LYS A 53 17.37 -4.49 2.59
CA LYS A 53 18.61 -3.79 2.20
C LYS A 53 19.19 -2.98 3.36
N ASN A 54 20.50 -3.07 3.56
CA ASN A 54 21.25 -2.29 4.56
C ASN A 54 21.55 -0.83 4.12
N THR A 55 20.64 -0.19 3.39
CA THR A 55 20.78 1.24 3.03
C THR A 55 20.17 2.12 4.13
N SER A 56 20.70 3.33 4.33
CA SER A 56 20.16 4.29 5.30
C SER A 56 18.67 4.57 5.07
N ILE A 57 18.26 4.70 3.82
CA ILE A 57 16.86 4.95 3.42
C ILE A 57 15.96 3.74 3.77
N SER A 58 16.42 2.52 3.51
CA SER A 58 15.65 1.30 3.83
C SER A 58 15.51 1.14 5.35
N LYS A 59 16.60 1.36 6.11
CA LYS A 59 16.59 1.37 7.57
C LYS A 59 15.54 2.36 8.11
N VAL A 60 15.58 3.62 7.66
CA VAL A 60 14.62 4.66 8.10
C VAL A 60 13.17 4.25 7.77
N ASN A 61 12.90 3.79 6.55
CA ASN A 61 11.55 3.35 6.16
C ASN A 61 11.05 2.19 7.04
N ASN A 62 11.90 1.18 7.28
CA ASN A 62 11.55 0.06 8.14
C ASN A 62 11.25 0.53 9.57
N PHE A 63 12.09 1.37 10.18
CA PHE A 63 11.87 1.85 11.56
C PHE A 63 10.64 2.76 11.71
N ILE A 64 10.34 3.61 10.72
CA ILE A 64 9.10 4.41 10.71
C ILE A 64 7.87 3.51 10.69
N ARG A 65 7.91 2.39 9.96
CA ARG A 65 6.79 1.43 9.90
C ARG A 65 6.62 0.62 11.17
N LEU A 66 7.69 0.40 11.94
CA LEU A 66 7.63 -0.32 13.21
C LEU A 66 7.05 0.52 14.34
N GLU A 67 7.20 1.85 14.29
CA GLU A 67 6.80 2.76 15.36
C GLU A 67 5.33 2.58 15.81
N PRO A 68 4.32 2.53 14.91
CA PRO A 68 2.92 2.39 15.32
C PRO A 68 2.69 1.08 16.08
N SER A 69 3.26 -0.02 15.59
CA SER A 69 3.05 -1.36 16.12
C SER A 69 3.76 -1.56 17.47
N LEU A 70 4.95 -0.97 17.63
CA LEU A 70 5.65 -0.94 18.93
C LEU A 70 4.94 -0.06 19.95
N LYS A 71 4.39 1.08 19.51
CA LYS A 71 3.62 1.98 20.37
C LYS A 71 2.33 1.33 20.87
N LEU A 72 1.65 0.54 20.03
CA LEU A 72 0.48 -0.27 20.43
C LEU A 72 0.82 -1.33 21.49
N LEU A 73 2.06 -1.84 21.49
CA LEU A 73 2.55 -2.76 22.51
C LEU A 73 3.01 -2.06 23.80
N GLY A 74 2.93 -0.72 23.87
CA GLY A 74 3.37 0.07 25.02
C GLY A 74 4.90 0.23 25.12
N ILE A 75 5.64 -0.06 24.04
CA ILE A 75 7.09 0.12 23.98
C ILE A 75 7.38 1.57 23.55
N SER A 76 8.16 2.30 24.34
CA SER A 76 8.60 3.66 24.01
C SER A 76 9.66 3.62 22.91
N PHE A 77 9.24 3.71 21.65
CA PHE A 77 10.13 3.74 20.49
C PHE A 77 10.23 5.17 19.94
N ASN A 78 11.37 5.82 20.15
CA ASN A 78 11.63 7.20 19.75
C ASN A 78 12.65 7.28 18.59
N MET A 79 12.76 8.44 17.96
CA MET A 79 13.73 8.69 16.89
C MET A 79 15.18 8.42 17.34
N ASN A 80 15.53 8.76 18.57
CA ASN A 80 16.88 8.53 19.13
C ASN A 80 17.19 7.04 19.28
N THR A 81 16.22 6.24 19.77
CA THR A 81 16.40 4.79 19.88
C THR A 81 16.48 4.11 18.51
N ALA A 82 15.70 4.59 17.53
CA ALA A 82 15.79 4.12 16.15
C ALA A 82 17.17 4.43 15.55
N GLN A 83 17.69 5.64 15.77
CA GLN A 83 19.02 6.03 15.31
C GLN A 83 20.13 5.19 15.97
N ASP A 84 20.01 4.91 17.27
CA ASP A 84 20.96 4.08 18.01
C ASP A 84 20.97 2.63 17.50
N LEU A 85 19.81 2.09 17.10
CA LEU A 85 19.70 0.79 16.44
C LEU A 85 20.31 0.80 15.04
N MET A 86 20.05 1.85 14.26
CA MET A 86 20.61 2.01 12.92
C MET A 86 22.14 2.07 12.93
N GLN A 87 22.72 2.66 13.97
CA GLN A 87 24.16 2.80 14.22
C GLN A 87 24.79 1.58 14.91
N GLU A 88 24.02 0.50 15.11
CA GLU A 88 24.54 -0.76 15.68
C GLU A 88 25.13 -0.59 17.08
N LYS A 89 24.60 0.35 17.87
CA LYS A 89 25.03 0.53 19.25
C LYS A 89 24.74 -0.75 20.03
N GLN A 90 25.81 -1.29 20.63
CA GLN A 90 25.75 -2.50 21.43
C GLN A 90 24.78 -2.33 22.60
N GLY A 91 23.94 -3.35 22.83
CA GLY A 91 22.96 -3.39 23.92
C GLY A 91 21.56 -2.86 23.56
N VAL A 92 21.41 -1.88 22.66
CA VAL A 92 20.10 -1.27 22.35
C VAL A 92 19.15 -2.26 21.67
N ALA A 93 19.65 -3.02 20.70
CA ALA A 93 18.87 -4.08 20.04
C ALA A 93 18.44 -5.17 21.02
N ALA A 94 19.34 -5.58 21.92
CA ALA A 94 19.06 -6.60 22.93
C ALA A 94 17.98 -6.15 23.91
N GLN A 95 18.03 -4.89 24.32
CA GLN A 95 17.06 -4.31 25.25
C GLN A 95 15.67 -4.21 24.62
N LEU A 96 15.57 -3.74 23.38
CA LEU A 96 14.29 -3.67 22.66
C LEU A 96 13.70 -5.07 22.44
N LEU A 97 14.53 -6.03 22.02
CA LEU A 97 14.08 -7.41 21.81
C LEU A 97 13.64 -8.09 23.10
N PHE A 98 14.31 -7.80 24.22
CA PHE A 98 13.90 -8.32 25.52
C PHE A 98 12.55 -7.73 25.97
N GLN A 99 12.35 -6.43 25.79
CA GLN A 99 11.05 -5.79 26.07
C GLN A 99 9.94 -6.42 25.21
N LEU A 100 10.23 -6.61 23.92
CA LEU A 100 9.30 -7.25 22.98
C LEU A 100 9.00 -8.69 23.39
N TYR A 101 10.02 -9.48 23.76
CA TYR A 101 9.89 -10.84 24.23
C TYR A 101 8.98 -10.94 25.48
N ASP A 102 9.24 -10.10 26.49
CA ASP A 102 8.49 -10.13 27.74
C ASP A 102 7.00 -9.78 27.53
N ILE A 103 6.72 -8.76 26.71
CA ILE A 103 5.35 -8.35 26.38
C ILE A 103 4.62 -9.44 25.58
N LEU A 104 5.26 -10.02 24.57
CA LEU A 104 4.66 -11.07 23.75
C LEU A 104 4.45 -12.36 24.52
N LYS A 105 5.36 -12.72 25.43
CA LYS A 105 5.22 -13.90 26.29
C LYS A 105 4.13 -13.73 27.34
N LYS A 106 3.99 -12.54 27.92
CA LYS A 106 2.86 -12.19 28.81
C LYS A 106 1.51 -12.28 28.10
N ARG A 107 1.44 -11.85 26.83
CA ARG A 107 0.23 -12.00 25.99
C ARG A 107 -0.13 -13.45 25.65
N LYS A 108 0.84 -14.35 25.62
CA LYS A 108 0.61 -15.79 25.41
C LYS A 108 0.09 -16.51 26.67
N SER A 109 0.04 -15.84 27.83
CA SER A 109 -0.53 -16.41 29.06
C SER A 109 -2.07 -16.39 29.02
N PRO A 110 -2.74 -17.44 29.51
CA PRO A 110 -4.21 -17.57 29.43
C PRO A 110 -4.98 -16.55 30.28
N GLU A 111 -4.32 -15.74 31.11
CA GLU A 111 -4.96 -14.79 32.02
C GLU A 111 -5.44 -13.49 31.34
N MET A 112 -4.90 -13.13 30.16
CA MET A 112 -5.28 -11.90 29.43
C MET A 112 -6.39 -12.11 28.37
N ASN A 113 -6.66 -13.36 27.99
CA ASN A 113 -7.66 -13.67 26.94
C ASN A 113 -9.12 -13.44 27.37
N ARG A 114 -9.39 -13.14 28.65
CA ARG A 114 -10.74 -12.80 29.14
C ARG A 114 -11.12 -11.33 28.96
N SER A 115 -10.17 -10.41 28.83
CA SER A 115 -10.48 -8.96 28.90
C SER A 115 -10.71 -8.29 27.54
N LEU A 116 -10.73 -9.05 26.44
CA LEU A 116 -10.85 -8.52 25.07
C LEU A 116 -11.96 -9.19 24.23
N MET A 117 -12.83 -10.01 24.84
CA MET A 117 -14.01 -10.58 24.16
C MET A 117 -15.30 -9.77 24.32
N ASP A 118 -15.24 -8.59 24.93
CA ASP A 118 -16.32 -7.60 24.85
C ASP A 118 -15.82 -6.43 24.00
N VAL A 119 -15.84 -6.60 22.67
CA VAL A 119 -16.15 -5.60 21.63
C VAL A 119 -16.04 -6.34 20.29
N GLU A 120 -17.09 -7.05 19.89
CA GLU A 120 -17.34 -7.41 18.49
C GLU A 120 -18.32 -6.40 17.86
N GLN A 121 -17.76 -5.43 17.11
CA GLN A 121 -18.29 -4.74 15.90
C GLN A 121 -19.69 -4.04 15.94
N PRO A 122 -20.09 -3.21 14.94
CA PRO A 122 -19.39 -2.67 13.76
C PRO A 122 -19.45 -1.12 13.67
N ARG A 123 -18.65 -0.48 12.79
CA ARG A 123 -18.91 0.80 12.05
C ARG A 123 -17.59 1.31 11.45
N ALA A 124 -17.47 1.38 10.14
CA ALA A 124 -17.95 2.43 9.24
C ALA A 124 -16.81 3.42 8.90
N GLU A 125 -16.78 3.76 7.62
CA GLU A 125 -15.91 4.71 6.93
C GLU A 125 -15.59 5.96 7.76
N THR A 126 -14.34 6.45 7.65
CA THR A 126 -14.05 7.86 7.29
C THR A 126 -12.56 8.18 7.46
N ASN A 127 -11.99 8.70 6.36
CA ASN A 127 -10.97 9.76 6.35
C ASN A 127 -9.65 9.51 7.11
N LEU A 128 -8.68 8.85 6.48
CA LEU A 128 -7.27 9.23 6.72
C LEU A 128 -6.89 10.35 5.76
N SER A 129 -6.96 11.57 6.28
CA SER A 129 -6.41 12.76 5.67
C SER A 129 -4.99 12.50 5.17
N ARG A 130 -4.87 12.57 3.85
CA ARG A 130 -3.70 13.00 3.10
C ARG A 130 -3.05 14.19 3.80
N ARG A 131 -2.07 13.96 4.69
CA ARG A 131 -1.14 15.00 5.13
C ARG A 131 0.03 15.00 4.18
N GLU A 132 -0.13 15.78 3.11
CA GLU A 132 1.01 16.23 2.30
C GLU A 132 1.96 16.99 3.21
N HIS A 133 3.20 16.51 3.32
CA HIS A 133 4.32 17.26 3.87
C HIS A 133 4.60 18.47 2.95
N LYS A 134 3.88 19.56 3.19
CA LYS A 134 4.26 20.90 2.71
C LYS A 134 5.11 21.54 3.78
N ILE A 135 6.43 21.46 3.59
CA ILE A 135 7.39 22.36 4.24
C ILE A 135 7.07 23.76 3.72
N SER A 136 6.31 24.53 4.49
CA SER A 136 6.09 25.95 4.24
C SER A 136 7.19 26.71 4.97
N TYR A 137 8.16 27.21 4.21
CA TYR A 137 9.00 28.31 4.64
C TYR A 137 8.13 29.57 4.72
N SER A 138 7.62 29.88 5.91
CA SER A 138 7.02 31.18 6.21
C SER A 138 8.12 32.14 6.67
N PHE A 139 8.63 32.93 5.74
CA PHE A 139 9.39 34.14 6.03
C PHE A 139 8.39 35.25 6.37
N THR A 140 8.22 35.53 7.67
CA THR A 140 7.47 36.69 8.15
C THR A 140 8.41 37.88 8.28
N ILE A 141 8.34 38.83 7.33
CA ILE A 141 8.75 40.21 7.60
C ILE A 141 7.59 40.86 8.33
N THR A 142 7.68 40.93 9.65
CA THR A 142 6.93 41.89 10.45
C THR A 142 7.81 43.11 10.63
N SER A 143 7.57 44.13 9.82
CA SER A 143 7.95 45.50 10.13
C SER A 143 6.94 46.05 11.11
N GLN A 144 7.30 46.13 12.39
CA GLN A 144 6.75 47.13 13.28
C GLN A 144 7.85 47.60 14.24
N CYS A 145 8.04 48.91 14.15
CA CYS A 145 9.09 49.70 14.77
C CYS A 145 9.05 49.66 16.31
N LEU A 146 10.27 49.64 16.87
CA LEU A 146 10.74 50.50 17.96
C LEU A 146 9.71 50.89 19.04
N THR A 147 9.74 50.15 20.14
CA THR A 147 9.62 50.74 21.47
C THR A 147 10.69 50.11 22.35
N VAL A 148 11.85 50.75 22.42
CA VAL A 148 12.93 50.40 23.36
C VAL A 148 13.17 51.61 24.26
N PHE A 149 12.82 51.37 25.52
CA PHE A 149 13.41 51.92 26.75
C PHE A 149 13.28 53.42 27.01
N SER A 150 12.79 53.77 28.20
CA SER A 150 13.68 53.85 29.36
C SER A 150 12.93 54.45 30.55
N SER A 151 12.65 53.62 31.54
CA SER A 151 12.38 54.05 32.90
C SER A 151 13.72 54.33 33.58
N ARG A 152 14.08 55.61 33.75
CA ARG A 152 15.00 56.04 34.82
C ARG A 152 14.77 57.51 35.13
N GLY A 153 14.48 57.75 36.42
CA GLY A 153 14.13 59.05 36.95
C GLY A 153 15.30 59.94 37.36
N GLN A 154 14.88 61.04 38.00
CA GLN A 154 15.61 62.21 38.51
C GLN A 154 15.94 63.23 37.41
N SER A 155 15.58 64.52 37.54
CA SER A 155 15.64 65.39 38.73
C SER A 155 14.66 66.58 38.69
N PHE A 156 14.34 67.10 39.89
CA PHE A 156 13.89 68.48 40.16
C PHE A 156 14.96 69.52 39.74
N PRO A 157 14.64 70.84 39.55
CA PRO A 157 14.38 71.82 40.64
C PRO A 157 13.01 72.53 40.51
N ALA A 158 12.32 72.88 41.62
CA ALA A 158 12.32 74.21 42.28
C ALA A 158 11.77 75.33 41.37
N GLU A 159 10.86 76.24 41.72
CA GLU A 159 10.16 76.74 42.93
C GLU A 159 9.02 77.62 42.33
N SER A 160 7.86 77.88 42.93
CA SER A 160 7.74 78.82 44.04
C SER A 160 6.26 78.95 44.40
N SER A 161 5.97 78.56 45.62
CA SER A 161 4.76 78.93 46.35
C SER A 161 4.94 80.34 46.87
N LEU A 162 4.04 81.28 46.55
CA LEU A 162 3.88 82.51 47.30
C LEU A 162 2.40 82.91 47.33
N CYS A 163 1.69 82.40 48.34
CA CYS A 163 0.68 83.17 49.03
C CYS A 163 1.33 83.67 50.33
N ASN A 164 1.35 85.00 50.52
CA ASN A 164 1.44 85.75 51.78
C ASN A 164 2.20 87.06 51.55
N ILE A 165 1.45 88.16 51.45
CA ILE A 165 1.92 89.49 51.85
C ILE A 165 0.95 89.96 52.94
N LYS A 166 1.43 89.92 54.18
CA LYS A 166 0.93 90.67 55.33
C LYS A 166 1.94 91.77 55.65
N GLN A 167 1.43 92.75 56.41
CA GLN A 167 2.00 94.02 56.83
C GLN A 167 1.77 95.11 55.78
N GLY A 168 1.11 96.23 56.06
CA GLY A 168 0.63 96.79 57.32
C GLY A 168 0.66 98.31 57.16
N SER A 169 -0.44 99.00 57.45
CA SER A 169 -0.37 100.43 57.77
C SER A 169 -1.51 100.79 58.71
N LYS A 170 -1.17 101.63 59.68
CA LYS A 170 -1.91 102.03 60.88
C LYS A 170 -2.34 103.49 60.72
N VAL A 171 -3.29 103.92 61.58
CA VAL A 171 -3.71 105.32 61.88
C VAL A 171 -4.87 105.81 60.97
N SER A 172 -5.98 106.40 61.43
CA SER A 172 -6.28 107.12 62.67
C SER A 172 -7.77 107.08 63.06
N GLU A 173 -7.99 107.45 64.32
CA GLU A 173 -9.06 108.32 64.85
C GLU A 173 -10.45 107.84 65.25
N SER A 174 -10.72 108.21 66.50
CA SER A 174 -11.95 108.29 67.27
C SER A 174 -12.83 109.44 66.79
N GLY A 175 -14.16 109.25 66.79
CA GLY A 175 -15.12 110.34 66.62
C GLY A 175 -16.57 109.84 66.59
N ALA A 176 -17.34 110.22 67.60
CA ALA A 176 -18.76 109.91 67.77
C ALA A 176 -19.65 110.57 66.69
N GLY A 177 -20.79 109.95 66.37
CA GLY A 177 -21.85 110.66 65.65
C GLY A 177 -22.89 109.81 64.91
N LEU A 178 -24.03 109.61 65.55
CA LEU A 178 -25.39 109.70 64.97
C LEU A 178 -25.79 108.71 63.86
N THR A 179 -26.46 107.65 64.34
CA THR A 179 -27.76 107.15 63.90
C THR A 179 -28.30 107.67 62.57
N LEU A 180 -28.03 106.95 61.47
CA LEU A 180 -28.93 106.87 60.32
C LEU A 180 -28.82 105.46 59.76
N GLN A 181 -29.89 104.67 59.90
CA GLN A 181 -30.04 103.37 59.23
C GLN A 181 -30.12 103.61 57.71
N PRO A 182 -29.11 103.27 56.89
CA PRO A 182 -29.40 103.04 55.48
C PRO A 182 -30.03 101.64 55.40
N ASN A 183 -31.12 101.49 54.65
CA ASN A 183 -31.77 100.20 54.40
C ASN A 183 -30.71 99.11 54.10
N THR A 184 -30.36 98.32 55.13
CA THR A 184 -29.17 97.45 55.11
C THR A 184 -29.29 96.38 54.03
N LYS A 185 -30.53 96.01 53.71
CA LYS A 185 -30.92 95.12 52.61
C LYS A 185 -30.52 95.66 51.23
N TYR A 186 -30.72 96.96 50.98
CA TYR A 186 -30.40 97.59 49.68
C TYR A 186 -28.88 97.65 49.43
N MET A 187 -28.11 98.03 50.45
CA MET A 187 -26.64 98.05 50.36
C MET A 187 -26.04 96.64 50.24
N GLN A 188 -26.67 95.62 50.84
CA GLN A 188 -26.29 94.22 50.67
C GLN A 188 -26.58 93.71 49.25
N GLU A 189 -27.72 94.08 48.66
CA GLU A 189 -28.09 93.69 47.30
C GLU A 189 -27.21 94.36 46.22
N ILE A 190 -26.74 95.59 46.46
CA ILE A 190 -25.72 96.23 45.59
C ILE A 190 -24.39 95.48 45.67
N ARG A 191 -23.93 95.14 46.88
CA ARG A 191 -22.70 94.37 47.08
C ARG A 191 -22.80 92.98 46.45
N GLN A 192 -23.97 92.35 46.51
CA GLN A 192 -24.22 91.07 45.88
C GLN A 192 -24.18 91.16 44.35
N ARG A 193 -24.84 92.17 43.75
CA ARG A 193 -24.76 92.44 42.32
C ARG A 193 -23.34 92.73 41.84
N LEU A 194 -22.56 93.49 42.58
CA LEU A 194 -21.16 93.73 42.24
C LEU A 194 -20.32 92.45 42.28
N LYS A 195 -20.54 91.56 43.26
CA LYS A 195 -19.89 90.24 43.29
C LYS A 195 -20.33 89.37 42.11
N GLU A 196 -21.61 89.34 41.78
CA GLU A 196 -22.13 88.58 40.65
C GLU A 196 -21.62 89.11 39.30
N THR A 197 -21.54 90.43 39.12
CA THR A 197 -20.95 91.04 37.92
C THR A 197 -19.45 90.79 37.82
N ALA A 198 -18.71 90.82 38.93
CA ALA A 198 -17.29 90.47 38.97
C ALA A 198 -17.07 88.99 38.58
N LEU A 199 -17.86 88.07 39.15
CA LEU A 199 -17.84 86.65 38.79
C LEU A 199 -18.29 86.42 37.34
N ALA A 200 -19.25 87.19 36.83
CA ALA A 200 -19.69 87.11 35.44
C ALA A 200 -18.60 87.58 34.46
N SER A 201 -17.88 88.66 34.80
CA SER A 201 -16.74 89.17 34.02
C SER A 201 -15.57 88.18 34.04
N GLU A 202 -15.26 87.58 35.19
CA GLU A 202 -14.20 86.56 35.28
C GLU A 202 -14.56 85.31 34.47
N ARG A 203 -15.82 84.85 34.54
CA ARG A 203 -16.32 83.73 33.72
C ARG A 203 -16.25 84.05 32.22
N ARG A 204 -16.53 85.30 31.81
CA ARG A 204 -16.38 85.72 30.41
C ARG A 204 -14.91 85.70 29.98
N ARG A 205 -14.01 86.20 30.84
CA ARG A 205 -12.56 86.18 30.57
C ARG A 205 -12.05 84.75 30.39
N ILE A 206 -12.42 83.84 31.30
CA ILE A 206 -12.07 82.42 31.21
C ILE A 206 -12.61 81.78 29.92
N ARG A 207 -13.84 82.11 29.50
CA ARG A 207 -14.40 81.59 28.23
C ARG A 207 -13.66 82.14 27.01
N GLN A 208 -13.31 83.43 27.03
CA GLN A 208 -12.54 84.06 25.95
C GLN A 208 -11.14 83.45 25.87
N ASP A 209 -10.44 83.35 27.00
CA ASP A 209 -9.11 82.75 27.09
C ASP A 209 -9.15 81.27 26.67
N ARG A 210 -10.15 80.50 27.12
CA ARG A 210 -10.34 79.10 26.71
C ARG A 210 -10.62 78.99 25.21
N PHE A 211 -11.51 79.82 24.67
CA PHE A 211 -11.83 79.81 23.23
C PHE A 211 -10.59 80.12 22.39
N LEU A 212 -9.81 81.14 22.76
CA LEU A 212 -8.54 81.48 22.09
C LEU A 212 -7.54 80.32 22.15
N VAL A 213 -7.34 79.73 23.34
CA VAL A 213 -6.43 78.58 23.51
C VAL A 213 -6.91 77.37 22.70
N GLU A 214 -8.20 77.10 22.65
CA GLU A 214 -8.77 76.01 21.85
C GLU A 214 -8.59 76.24 20.35
N GLN A 215 -8.76 77.48 19.87
CA GLN A 215 -8.49 77.84 18.47
C GLN A 215 -7.01 77.64 18.11
N PHE A 216 -6.09 78.12 18.96
CA PHE A 216 -4.65 77.93 18.74
C PHE A 216 -4.26 76.44 18.79
N LYS A 217 -4.85 75.66 19.69
CA LYS A 217 -4.64 74.20 19.75
C LYS A 217 -5.17 73.49 18.51
N ALA A 218 -6.36 73.85 18.02
CA ALA A 218 -6.93 73.27 16.82
C ALA A 218 -6.06 73.57 15.59
N GLN A 219 -5.57 74.81 15.47
CA GLN A 219 -4.66 75.20 14.40
C GLN A 219 -3.30 74.47 14.50
N ALA A 220 -2.74 74.35 15.71
CA ALA A 220 -1.50 73.60 15.93
C ALA A 220 -1.66 72.12 15.55
N ALA A 221 -2.75 71.47 15.97
CA ALA A 221 -3.05 70.09 15.64
C ALA A 221 -3.24 69.88 14.13
N GLN A 222 -3.91 70.80 13.43
CA GLN A 222 -4.01 70.74 11.97
C GLN A 222 -2.64 70.86 11.27
N GLN A 223 -1.76 71.73 11.76
CA GLN A 223 -0.42 71.87 11.22
C GLN A 223 0.45 70.63 11.50
N GLU A 224 0.29 70.00 12.67
CA GLU A 224 0.95 68.73 13.00
C GLU A 224 0.48 67.62 12.04
N LEU A 225 -0.83 67.47 11.84
CA LEU A 225 -1.38 66.50 10.88
C LEU A 225 -0.84 66.70 9.46
N GLN A 226 -0.76 67.95 8.99
CA GLN A 226 -0.20 68.24 7.66
C GLN A 226 1.28 67.89 7.58
N ARG A 227 2.07 68.14 8.64
CA ARG A 227 3.47 67.77 8.71
C ARG A 227 3.63 66.24 8.71
N ASP A 228 2.83 65.55 9.51
CA ASP A 228 2.83 64.09 9.61
C ASP A 228 2.45 63.44 8.27
N GLU A 229 1.43 63.93 7.59
CA GLU A 229 1.04 63.44 6.26
C GLU A 229 2.17 63.62 5.23
N GLN A 230 2.86 64.75 5.24
CA GLN A 230 4.00 64.99 4.35
C GLN A 230 5.17 64.07 4.70
N LEU A 231 5.38 63.81 5.99
CA LEU A 231 6.42 62.89 6.47
C LEU A 231 6.11 61.47 6.00
N VAL A 232 4.88 60.99 6.18
CA VAL A 232 4.42 59.68 5.72
C VAL A 232 4.62 59.56 4.21
N LYS A 233 4.16 60.53 3.40
CA LYS A 233 4.34 60.49 1.93
C LYS A 233 5.80 60.44 1.50
N ARG A 234 6.72 61.06 2.24
CA ARG A 234 8.16 61.01 1.95
C ARG A 234 8.78 59.69 2.39
N LEU A 235 8.38 59.17 3.56
CA LEU A 235 8.90 57.93 4.13
C LEU A 235 8.35 56.67 3.43
N THR A 236 7.10 56.71 2.95
CA THR A 236 6.45 55.60 2.23
C THR A 236 6.63 55.69 0.72
N ARG A 237 7.41 56.66 0.22
CA ARG A 237 7.72 56.77 -1.20
C ARG A 237 8.55 55.56 -1.60
N GLN A 238 7.95 54.66 -2.36
CA GLN A 238 8.65 53.50 -2.90
C GLN A 238 9.90 53.96 -3.65
N THR A 239 11.02 53.32 -3.37
CA THR A 239 12.24 53.57 -4.13
C THR A 239 12.07 53.01 -5.55
N LYS A 240 12.71 53.63 -6.55
CA LYS A 240 12.71 53.09 -7.93
C LYS A 240 13.24 51.65 -7.98
N GLN A 241 14.08 51.27 -7.01
CA GLN A 241 14.59 49.92 -6.84
C GLN A 241 13.48 48.96 -6.38
N GLU A 242 12.67 49.33 -5.38
CA GLU A 242 11.52 48.52 -4.95
C GLU A 242 10.52 48.29 -6.09
N GLN A 243 10.23 49.30 -6.89
CA GLN A 243 9.34 49.14 -8.05
C GLN A 243 9.88 48.15 -9.08
N ARG A 244 11.19 48.20 -9.36
CA ARG A 244 11.87 47.23 -10.24
C ARG A 244 11.87 45.83 -9.66
N LEU A 245 12.07 45.69 -8.35
CA LEU A 245 11.99 44.40 -7.68
C LEU A 245 10.57 43.83 -7.75
N VAL A 246 9.53 44.66 -7.58
CA VAL A 246 8.13 44.22 -7.70
C VAL A 246 7.81 43.72 -9.10
N THR A 247 8.23 44.42 -10.16
CA THR A 247 7.98 43.97 -11.54
C THR A 247 8.72 42.67 -11.85
N GLN A 248 9.98 42.54 -11.43
CA GLN A 248 10.75 41.30 -11.57
C GLN A 248 10.12 40.14 -10.81
N LEU A 249 9.68 40.38 -9.56
CA LEU A 249 9.00 39.35 -8.76
C LEU A 249 7.68 38.91 -9.39
N LEU A 250 6.92 39.84 -9.98
CA LEU A 250 5.68 39.50 -10.68
C LEU A 250 5.96 38.63 -11.92
N GLN A 251 6.99 38.97 -12.69
CA GLN A 251 7.42 38.16 -13.84
C GLN A 251 7.86 36.75 -13.41
N ILE A 252 8.65 36.64 -12.33
CA ILE A 252 9.08 35.34 -11.78
C ILE A 252 7.88 34.53 -11.29
N ARG A 253 6.91 35.16 -10.62
CA ARG A 253 5.68 34.48 -10.19
C ARG A 253 4.89 33.94 -11.37
N MET A 254 4.72 34.75 -12.42
CA MET A 254 4.02 34.33 -13.64
C MET A 254 4.74 33.15 -14.32
N GLN A 255 6.07 33.24 -14.50
CA GLN A 255 6.86 32.15 -15.07
C GLN A 255 6.79 30.88 -14.22
N LYS A 256 6.81 31.00 -12.89
CA LYS A 256 6.67 29.87 -11.97
C LYS A 256 5.30 29.20 -12.11
N GLU A 257 4.23 29.97 -12.31
CA GLU A 257 2.90 29.40 -12.52
C GLU A 257 2.82 28.62 -13.83
N VAL A 258 3.38 29.16 -14.92
CA VAL A 258 3.47 28.45 -16.20
C VAL A 258 4.27 27.14 -16.06
N ILE A 259 5.39 27.14 -15.32
CA ILE A 259 6.16 25.91 -15.08
C ILE A 259 5.34 24.90 -14.27
N ARG A 260 4.58 25.36 -13.28
CA ARG A 260 3.71 24.51 -12.48
C ARG A 260 2.62 23.88 -13.35
N GLU A 261 1.93 24.68 -14.17
CA GLU A 261 0.90 24.21 -15.09
C GLU A 261 1.47 23.22 -16.11
N ASN A 262 2.61 23.53 -16.73
CA ASN A 262 3.28 22.63 -17.66
C ASN A 262 3.66 21.30 -17.00
N ARG A 263 4.14 21.33 -15.75
CA ARG A 263 4.46 20.12 -15.01
C ARG A 263 3.21 19.28 -14.74
N MET A 264 2.12 19.91 -14.31
CA MET A 264 0.85 19.23 -14.08
C MET A 264 0.30 18.62 -15.38
N PHE A 265 0.38 19.35 -16.49
CA PHE A 265 -0.06 18.90 -17.81
C PHE A 265 0.73 17.69 -18.29
N VAL A 266 2.06 17.73 -18.18
CA VAL A 266 2.94 16.61 -18.54
C VAL A 266 2.66 15.39 -17.65
N GLU A 267 2.49 15.59 -16.34
CA GLU A 267 2.15 14.51 -15.42
C GLU A 267 0.80 13.86 -15.75
N GLN A 268 -0.21 14.65 -16.12
CA GLN A 268 -1.51 14.16 -16.58
C GLN A 268 -1.40 13.35 -17.87
N GLN A 269 -0.68 13.85 -18.87
CA GLN A 269 -0.47 13.14 -20.13
C GLN A 269 0.23 11.78 -19.91
N TYR A 270 1.23 11.73 -19.03
CA TYR A 270 1.86 10.45 -18.67
C TYR A 270 0.92 9.52 -17.90
N GLN A 271 0.03 10.05 -17.05
CA GLN A 271 -0.98 9.25 -16.36
C GLN A 271 -1.96 8.62 -17.36
N GLU A 272 -2.52 9.43 -18.26
CA GLU A 272 -3.44 8.97 -19.31
C GLU A 272 -2.80 7.91 -20.20
N ARG A 273 -1.54 8.12 -20.59
CA ARG A 273 -0.78 7.15 -21.38
C ARG A 273 -0.59 5.84 -20.63
N ARG A 274 -0.19 5.89 -19.36
CA ARG A 274 -0.05 4.68 -18.52
C ARG A 274 -1.37 3.94 -18.37
N GLU A 275 -2.47 4.65 -18.12
CA GLU A 275 -3.79 4.03 -18.00
C GLU A 275 -4.25 3.38 -19.31
N LYS A 276 -3.92 3.98 -20.45
CA LYS A 276 -4.20 3.39 -21.76
C LYS A 276 -3.36 2.13 -21.97
N ASP A 277 -2.05 2.23 -21.77
CA ASP A 277 -1.14 1.09 -21.96
C ASP A 277 -1.50 -0.07 -21.00
N PHE A 278 -1.92 0.24 -19.77
CA PHE A 278 -2.42 -0.73 -18.79
C PHE A 278 -3.71 -1.43 -19.27
N ARG A 279 -4.69 -0.66 -19.76
CA ARG A 279 -5.93 -1.23 -20.33
C ARG A 279 -5.66 -2.10 -21.54
N GLU A 280 -4.77 -1.66 -22.43
CA GLU A 280 -4.41 -2.46 -23.60
C GLU A 280 -3.67 -3.75 -23.21
N ALA A 281 -2.80 -3.72 -22.19
CA ALA A 281 -2.15 -4.91 -21.67
C ALA A 281 -3.18 -5.92 -21.10
N LEU A 282 -4.14 -5.45 -20.31
CA LEU A 282 -5.23 -6.29 -19.80
C LEU A 282 -6.07 -6.90 -20.93
N ASN A 283 -6.40 -6.12 -21.95
CA ASN A 283 -7.15 -6.62 -23.11
C ASN A 283 -6.36 -7.69 -23.88
N ARG A 284 -5.05 -7.50 -24.08
CA ARG A 284 -4.18 -8.49 -24.74
C ARG A 284 -4.14 -9.79 -23.93
N GLU A 285 -3.95 -9.70 -22.62
CA GLU A 285 -3.93 -10.87 -21.72
C GLU A 285 -5.29 -11.59 -21.71
N ALA A 286 -6.41 -10.84 -21.68
CA ALA A 286 -7.74 -11.41 -21.72
C ALA A 286 -8.02 -12.17 -23.04
N VAL A 287 -7.58 -11.64 -24.18
CA VAL A 287 -7.71 -12.32 -25.49
C VAL A 287 -6.89 -13.59 -25.52
N LEU A 288 -5.64 -13.57 -25.05
CA LEU A 288 -4.80 -14.76 -24.97
C LEU A 288 -5.42 -15.82 -24.05
N ALA A 289 -5.90 -15.42 -22.88
CA ALA A 289 -6.57 -16.32 -21.95
C ALA A 289 -7.84 -16.96 -22.54
N GLN A 290 -8.60 -16.22 -23.36
CA GLN A 290 -9.75 -16.77 -24.09
C GLN A 290 -9.31 -17.77 -25.16
N GLN A 291 -8.26 -17.46 -25.93
CA GLN A 291 -7.70 -18.38 -26.93
C GLN A 291 -7.21 -19.68 -26.30
N GLU A 292 -6.49 -19.60 -25.17
CA GLU A 292 -6.05 -20.78 -24.43
C GLU A 292 -7.22 -21.62 -23.88
N LYS A 293 -8.28 -20.97 -23.40
CA LYS A 293 -9.49 -21.69 -22.97
C LYS A 293 -10.13 -22.44 -24.13
N ALA A 294 -10.31 -21.79 -25.28
CA ALA A 294 -10.86 -22.43 -26.47
C ALA A 294 -9.99 -23.60 -26.95
N ALA A 295 -8.65 -23.45 -26.94
CA ALA A 295 -7.72 -24.52 -27.30
C ALA A 295 -7.82 -25.71 -26.34
N ARG A 296 -7.85 -25.46 -25.02
CA ARG A 296 -8.05 -26.53 -24.01
C ARG A 296 -9.39 -27.23 -24.18
N GLU A 297 -10.46 -26.48 -24.46
CA GLU A 297 -11.79 -27.05 -24.72
C GLU A 297 -11.80 -27.92 -25.99
N GLU A 298 -11.07 -27.54 -27.03
CA GLU A 298 -10.87 -28.36 -28.23
C GLU A 298 -10.09 -29.64 -27.96
N GLU A 299 -9.03 -29.59 -27.15
CA GLU A 299 -8.28 -30.77 -26.73
C GLU A 299 -9.17 -31.73 -25.93
N ILE A 300 -9.87 -31.22 -24.92
CA ILE A 300 -10.82 -32.01 -24.11
C ILE A 300 -11.87 -32.66 -25.02
N ARG A 301 -12.40 -31.94 -26.02
CA ARG A 301 -13.37 -32.48 -26.97
C ARG A 301 -12.80 -33.66 -27.76
N LYS A 302 -11.58 -33.52 -28.29
CA LYS A 302 -10.90 -34.59 -29.03
C LYS A 302 -10.65 -35.81 -28.14
N ASP A 303 -10.27 -35.61 -26.89
CA ASP A 303 -10.05 -36.69 -25.92
C ASP A 303 -11.34 -37.42 -25.58
N VAL A 304 -12.43 -36.70 -25.36
CA VAL A 304 -13.76 -37.28 -25.12
C VAL A 304 -14.22 -38.09 -26.34
N GLU A 305 -14.09 -37.54 -27.54
CA GLU A 305 -14.41 -38.24 -28.79
C GLU A 305 -13.53 -39.50 -28.99
N TRP A 306 -12.26 -39.45 -28.63
CA TRP A 306 -11.35 -40.59 -28.68
C TRP A 306 -11.75 -41.67 -27.66
N CYS A 307 -12.00 -41.28 -26.40
CA CYS A 307 -12.47 -42.20 -25.36
C CYS A 307 -13.80 -42.86 -25.76
N ALA A 308 -14.72 -42.10 -26.35
CA ALA A 308 -15.99 -42.61 -26.86
C ALA A 308 -15.76 -43.68 -27.94
N ARG A 309 -14.91 -43.40 -28.93
CA ARG A 309 -14.54 -44.34 -30.00
C ARG A 309 -13.95 -45.65 -29.45
N ILE A 310 -12.93 -45.56 -28.59
CA ILE A 310 -12.29 -46.72 -27.97
C ILE A 310 -13.30 -47.54 -27.15
N SER A 311 -14.17 -46.86 -26.40
CA SER A 311 -15.20 -47.55 -25.63
C SER A 311 -16.22 -48.28 -26.52
N ALA A 312 -16.60 -47.70 -27.66
CA ALA A 312 -17.51 -48.31 -28.63
C ALA A 312 -16.87 -49.53 -29.31
N GLU A 313 -15.59 -49.42 -29.71
CA GLU A 313 -14.84 -50.53 -30.29
C GLU A 313 -14.68 -51.69 -29.30
N ARG A 314 -14.38 -51.40 -28.03
CA ARG A 314 -14.34 -52.42 -26.96
C ARG A 314 -15.70 -53.11 -26.79
N ARG A 315 -16.82 -52.37 -26.82
CA ARG A 315 -18.18 -52.96 -26.78
C ARG A 315 -18.42 -53.86 -27.99
N GLN A 316 -18.07 -53.41 -29.19
CA GLN A 316 -18.24 -54.20 -30.41
C GLN A 316 -17.39 -55.47 -30.39
N SER A 317 -16.14 -55.38 -29.93
CA SER A 317 -15.23 -56.51 -29.80
C SER A 317 -15.74 -57.54 -28.79
N LYS A 318 -16.25 -57.10 -27.64
CA LYS A 318 -16.92 -57.99 -26.67
C LYS A 318 -18.13 -58.68 -27.31
N ARG A 319 -19.00 -57.93 -27.99
CA ARG A 319 -20.16 -58.49 -28.70
C ARG A 319 -19.76 -59.53 -29.75
N LYS A 320 -18.74 -59.23 -30.56
CA LYS A 320 -18.19 -60.17 -31.55
C LYS A 320 -17.65 -61.44 -30.90
N LYS A 321 -16.92 -61.32 -29.78
CA LYS A 321 -16.43 -62.48 -29.01
C LYS A 321 -17.58 -63.35 -28.50
N HIS A 322 -18.59 -62.74 -27.87
CA HIS A 322 -19.77 -63.48 -27.39
C HIS A 322 -20.54 -64.12 -28.55
N PHE A 323 -20.72 -63.41 -29.65
CA PHE A 323 -21.37 -63.94 -30.85
C PHE A 323 -20.61 -65.15 -31.43
N ASN A 324 -19.29 -65.04 -31.58
CA ASN A 324 -18.45 -66.13 -32.09
C ASN A 324 -18.46 -67.34 -31.15
N TYR A 325 -18.47 -67.11 -29.84
CA TYR A 325 -18.59 -68.17 -28.85
C TYR A 325 -19.93 -68.91 -28.99
N CYS A 326 -21.06 -68.18 -29.02
CA CYS A 326 -22.37 -68.78 -29.22
C CYS A 326 -22.48 -69.49 -30.59
N LYS A 327 -21.89 -68.92 -31.65
CA LYS A 327 -21.85 -69.55 -32.98
C LYS A 327 -21.08 -70.88 -32.95
N ALA A 328 -19.93 -70.93 -32.27
CA ALA A 328 -19.16 -72.15 -32.12
C ALA A 328 -19.93 -73.23 -31.34
N LEU A 329 -20.58 -72.86 -30.23
CA LEU A 329 -21.45 -73.77 -29.47
C LEU A 329 -22.62 -74.28 -30.32
N PHE A 330 -23.28 -73.39 -31.07
CA PHE A 330 -24.38 -73.77 -31.94
C PHE A 330 -23.92 -74.74 -33.04
N ASN A 331 -22.77 -74.47 -33.67
CA ASN A 331 -22.19 -75.38 -34.66
C ASN A 331 -21.89 -76.76 -34.05
N GLN A 332 -21.35 -76.85 -32.83
CA GLN A 332 -21.13 -78.14 -32.16
C GLN A 332 -22.44 -78.92 -31.92
N ILE A 333 -23.53 -78.22 -31.60
CA ILE A 333 -24.87 -78.83 -31.43
C ILE A 333 -25.39 -79.33 -32.79
N VAL A 334 -25.23 -78.53 -33.84
CA VAL A 334 -25.61 -78.92 -35.20
C VAL A 334 -24.78 -80.13 -35.64
N ASP A 335 -23.47 -80.14 -35.42
CA ASP A 335 -22.56 -81.24 -35.74
C ASP A 335 -22.96 -82.54 -35.01
N LEU A 336 -23.37 -82.43 -33.75
CA LEU A 336 -23.90 -83.59 -33.01
C LEU A 336 -25.21 -84.08 -33.63
N ALA A 337 -26.13 -83.17 -33.97
CA ALA A 337 -27.40 -83.52 -34.58
C ALA A 337 -27.21 -84.16 -35.97
N THR A 338 -26.28 -83.65 -36.78
CA THR A 338 -25.96 -84.21 -38.10
C THR A 338 -25.29 -85.58 -37.96
N LYS A 339 -24.31 -85.76 -37.06
CA LYS A 339 -23.70 -87.09 -36.82
C LYS A 339 -24.73 -88.12 -36.37
N VAL A 340 -25.63 -87.72 -35.48
CA VAL A 340 -26.75 -88.56 -35.02
C VAL A 340 -27.68 -88.92 -36.18
N GLY A 341 -27.96 -87.96 -37.08
CA GLY A 341 -28.75 -88.19 -38.29
C GLY A 341 -28.07 -89.15 -39.27
N ASP A 342 -26.81 -88.88 -39.61
CA ASP A 342 -25.98 -89.69 -40.52
C ASP A 342 -25.89 -91.14 -40.01
N TYR A 343 -25.64 -91.32 -38.71
CA TYR A 343 -25.54 -92.65 -38.11
C TYR A 343 -26.87 -93.40 -38.13
N ARG A 344 -28.01 -92.73 -37.88
CA ARG A 344 -29.33 -93.36 -37.97
C ARG A 344 -29.66 -93.83 -39.39
N GLN A 345 -29.25 -93.06 -40.41
CA GLN A 345 -29.41 -93.44 -41.81
C GLN A 345 -28.55 -94.67 -42.17
N LEU A 346 -27.34 -94.77 -41.62
CA LEU A 346 -26.41 -95.87 -41.90
C LEU A 346 -26.68 -97.15 -41.10
N THR A 347 -27.35 -97.08 -39.94
CA THR A 347 -27.45 -98.20 -38.97
C THR A 347 -28.89 -98.57 -38.60
N GLU A 348 -29.86 -98.37 -39.51
CA GLU A 348 -31.28 -98.73 -39.32
C GLU A 348 -31.86 -98.23 -37.98
N ASN A 349 -31.73 -96.93 -37.70
CA ASN A 349 -32.32 -96.20 -36.58
C ASN A 349 -31.89 -96.56 -35.13
N THR A 350 -30.99 -97.51 -34.89
CA THR A 350 -30.50 -97.82 -33.54
C THR A 350 -29.14 -97.17 -33.25
N ILE A 351 -29.07 -96.29 -32.23
CA ILE A 351 -27.81 -95.67 -31.76
C ILE A 351 -27.36 -96.38 -30.48
N PRO A 352 -26.19 -97.03 -30.46
CA PRO A 352 -25.62 -97.60 -29.24
C PRO A 352 -25.42 -96.54 -28.13
N GLU A 353 -25.71 -96.91 -26.87
CA GLU A 353 -25.59 -95.98 -25.74
C GLU A 353 -24.15 -95.53 -25.45
N GLN A 354 -23.17 -96.33 -25.86
CA GLN A 354 -21.75 -96.00 -25.69
C GLN A 354 -21.33 -94.90 -26.67
N THR A 355 -21.67 -95.02 -27.95
CA THR A 355 -21.33 -94.02 -28.96
C THR A 355 -21.99 -92.67 -28.67
N MET A 356 -23.23 -92.68 -28.17
CA MET A 356 -23.90 -91.45 -27.73
C MET A 356 -23.26 -90.81 -26.50
N ARG A 357 -22.73 -91.62 -25.56
CA ARG A 357 -21.99 -91.09 -24.40
C ARG A 357 -20.68 -90.44 -24.85
N ASP A 358 -19.95 -91.09 -25.74
CA ASP A 358 -18.66 -90.61 -26.24
C ASP A 358 -18.84 -89.29 -27.04
N TRP A 359 -19.86 -89.19 -27.90
CA TRP A 359 -20.15 -87.95 -28.63
C TRP A 359 -20.61 -86.81 -27.72
N LYS A 360 -21.39 -87.11 -26.68
CA LYS A 360 -21.73 -86.12 -25.65
C LYS A 360 -20.49 -85.65 -24.89
N GLU A 361 -19.59 -86.57 -24.56
CA GLU A 361 -18.33 -86.23 -23.89
C GLU A 361 -17.44 -85.34 -24.76
N LEU A 362 -17.37 -85.60 -26.07
CA LEU A 362 -16.68 -84.74 -27.02
C LEU A 362 -17.30 -83.34 -27.11
N LEU A 363 -18.63 -83.25 -27.10
CA LEU A 363 -19.35 -81.97 -27.05
C LEU A 363 -19.08 -81.21 -25.75
N PHE A 364 -19.07 -81.88 -24.60
CA PHE A 364 -18.74 -81.25 -23.32
C PHE A 364 -17.27 -80.81 -23.23
N LYS A 365 -16.36 -81.53 -23.89
CA LYS A 365 -14.94 -81.15 -24.00
C LYS A 365 -14.69 -80.07 -25.07
N GLY A 366 -15.70 -79.71 -25.86
CA GLY A 366 -15.59 -78.72 -26.93
C GLY A 366 -14.69 -79.16 -28.09
N LEU A 367 -14.49 -80.47 -28.25
CA LEU A 367 -13.69 -81.04 -29.33
C LEU A 367 -14.54 -81.21 -30.60
N PRO A 368 -13.97 -81.03 -31.80
CA PRO A 368 -14.71 -81.20 -33.05
C PRO A 368 -15.15 -82.66 -33.22
N LEU A 369 -16.40 -82.87 -33.62
CA LEU A 369 -17.00 -84.20 -33.81
C LEU A 369 -16.71 -84.79 -35.20
N TYR A 370 -16.35 -83.94 -36.16
CA TYR A 370 -15.86 -84.30 -37.48
C TYR A 370 -14.35 -84.04 -37.55
N GLU A 371 -13.61 -84.90 -38.24
CA GLU A 371 -12.22 -84.59 -38.59
C GLU A 371 -12.21 -83.36 -39.51
N PRO A 372 -11.35 -82.35 -39.25
CA PRO A 372 -11.21 -81.22 -40.16
C PRO A 372 -10.79 -81.75 -41.53
N SER A 373 -11.52 -81.40 -42.59
CA SER A 373 -11.12 -81.68 -43.96
C SER A 373 -9.65 -81.28 -44.14
N HIS A 374 -8.84 -82.12 -44.82
CA HIS A 374 -7.39 -81.92 -45.02
C HIS A 374 -7.01 -80.54 -45.61
N GLU A 375 -7.96 -79.81 -46.16
CA GLU A 375 -7.83 -78.43 -46.65
C GLU A 375 -7.89 -77.37 -45.50
N LEU A 376 -8.71 -77.57 -44.46
CA LEU A 376 -8.81 -76.65 -43.32
C LEU A 376 -7.58 -76.69 -42.39
N SER A 377 -6.86 -77.81 -42.32
CA SER A 377 -5.64 -77.94 -41.51
C SER A 377 -4.46 -77.16 -42.11
N LEU A 378 -4.40 -77.04 -43.44
CA LEU A 378 -3.46 -76.16 -44.14
C LEU A 378 -3.83 -74.67 -43.95
N GLU A 379 -5.12 -74.33 -43.95
CA GLU A 379 -5.56 -72.94 -43.70
C GLU A 379 -5.35 -72.49 -42.25
N LEU A 380 -5.56 -73.36 -41.25
CA LEU A 380 -5.29 -73.04 -39.85
C LEU A 380 -3.80 -72.84 -39.56
N SER A 381 -2.93 -73.62 -40.22
CA SER A 381 -1.47 -73.48 -40.08
C SER A 381 -0.96 -72.21 -40.79
N ALA A 382 -1.48 -71.89 -41.97
CA ALA A 382 -1.19 -70.64 -42.66
C ALA A 382 -1.69 -69.40 -41.89
N SER A 383 -2.90 -69.45 -41.31
CA SER A 383 -3.49 -68.34 -40.55
C SER A 383 -2.77 -68.05 -39.24
N LYS A 384 -2.27 -69.11 -38.56
CA LYS A 384 -1.42 -68.98 -37.37
C LYS A 384 -0.09 -68.28 -37.70
N TYR A 385 0.54 -68.65 -38.81
CA TYR A 385 1.77 -68.01 -39.30
C TYR A 385 1.57 -66.52 -39.63
N ILE A 386 0.43 -66.17 -40.24
CA ILE A 386 0.07 -64.78 -40.57
C ILE A 386 -0.24 -63.94 -39.31
N LEU A 387 -0.83 -64.52 -38.27
CA LEU A 387 -1.12 -63.83 -37.01
C LEU A 387 0.16 -63.51 -36.23
N ASP A 388 1.14 -64.42 -36.24
CA ASP A 388 2.44 -64.24 -35.58
C ASP A 388 3.29 -63.18 -36.31
N LEU A 389 3.21 -63.10 -37.65
CA LEU A 389 3.82 -62.04 -38.46
C LEU A 389 3.20 -60.66 -38.24
N LYS A 390 1.93 -60.55 -37.80
CA LYS A 390 1.28 -59.26 -37.51
C LYS A 390 1.54 -58.71 -36.11
N LYS A 391 1.97 -59.54 -35.15
CA LYS A 391 2.35 -59.11 -33.79
C LYS A 391 3.75 -58.49 -33.75
N LEU A 392 4.69 -59.05 -34.52
CA LEU A 392 6.08 -58.58 -34.61
C LEU A 392 6.23 -57.07 -34.96
N PRO A 393 5.47 -56.49 -35.92
CA PRO A 393 5.60 -55.08 -36.27
C PRO A 393 4.98 -54.13 -35.24
N GLN A 394 3.90 -54.54 -34.55
CA GLN A 394 3.17 -53.66 -33.63
C GLN A 394 3.88 -53.48 -32.28
N GLU A 395 4.61 -54.49 -31.83
CA GLU A 395 5.43 -54.42 -30.61
C GLU A 395 6.75 -53.66 -30.83
N ALA A 396 7.29 -53.72 -32.06
CA ALA A 396 8.49 -52.97 -32.44
C ALA A 396 8.23 -51.47 -32.64
N LEU A 397 7.06 -51.08 -33.16
CA LEU A 397 6.74 -49.67 -33.44
C LEU A 397 6.39 -48.83 -32.20
N ASN A 398 5.93 -49.45 -31.10
CA ASN A 398 5.41 -48.70 -29.95
C ASN A 398 6.47 -48.28 -28.92
N ASN A 399 7.65 -48.91 -28.89
CA ASN A 399 8.62 -48.74 -27.82
C ASN A 399 9.92 -48.03 -28.23
N LEU A 400 10.22 -47.91 -29.53
CA LEU A 400 11.48 -47.35 -30.02
C LEU A 400 11.33 -46.00 -30.74
N ASP A 401 10.18 -45.73 -31.37
CA ASP A 401 9.99 -44.50 -32.13
C ASP A 401 9.73 -43.26 -31.26
N TYR A 402 9.24 -43.41 -30.02
CA TYR A 402 8.92 -42.25 -29.17
C TYR A 402 10.19 -41.58 -28.60
N ASP A 403 11.15 -42.40 -28.14
CA ASP A 403 12.40 -41.91 -27.57
C ASP A 403 13.34 -41.36 -28.65
N GLU A 404 13.35 -41.97 -29.85
CA GLU A 404 14.16 -41.51 -30.98
C GLU A 404 13.62 -40.21 -31.60
N TYR A 405 12.29 -40.05 -31.65
CA TYR A 405 11.66 -38.79 -32.07
C TYR A 405 11.91 -37.66 -31.07
N ALA A 406 11.78 -37.93 -29.77
CA ALA A 406 12.01 -36.94 -28.70
C ALA A 406 13.47 -36.42 -28.70
N VAL A 407 14.43 -37.33 -28.90
CA VAL A 407 15.86 -36.98 -29.02
C VAL A 407 16.13 -36.19 -30.30
N SER A 408 15.51 -36.54 -31.44
CA SER A 408 15.64 -35.81 -32.70
C SER A 408 15.11 -34.36 -32.59
N THR A 409 14.00 -34.15 -31.90
CA THR A 409 13.46 -32.80 -31.65
C THR A 409 14.34 -31.98 -30.70
N ALA A 410 14.87 -32.58 -29.63
CA ALA A 410 15.78 -31.90 -28.71
C ALA A 410 17.10 -31.50 -29.37
N ILE A 411 17.63 -32.33 -30.28
CA ILE A 411 18.86 -32.03 -31.04
C ILE A 411 18.62 -30.91 -32.06
N LYS A 412 17.45 -30.88 -32.73
CA LYS A 412 17.09 -29.79 -33.65
C LYS A 412 16.93 -28.46 -32.91
N GLU A 413 16.30 -28.44 -31.73
CA GLU A 413 16.20 -27.24 -30.89
C GLU A 413 17.58 -26.75 -30.41
N TYR A 414 18.48 -27.66 -30.03
CA TYR A 414 19.87 -27.33 -29.66
C TYR A 414 20.68 -26.74 -30.83
N LEU A 415 20.50 -27.24 -32.05
CA LEU A 415 21.21 -26.74 -33.24
C LEU A 415 20.64 -25.41 -33.75
N THR A 416 19.35 -25.14 -33.52
CA THR A 416 18.75 -23.83 -33.88
C THR A 416 19.10 -22.72 -32.89
N THR A 417 19.37 -23.05 -31.62
CA THR A 417 19.72 -22.07 -30.58
C THR A 417 21.20 -21.67 -30.58
N TYR A 418 22.08 -22.50 -31.18
CA TYR A 418 23.54 -22.27 -31.21
C TYR A 418 24.13 -21.90 -32.59
N ASN A 419 23.31 -21.47 -33.55
CA ASN A 419 23.83 -20.90 -34.80
C ASN A 419 24.07 -19.38 -34.67
N PHE A 420 25.17 -19.03 -33.99
CA PHE A 420 25.91 -17.80 -34.26
C PHE A 420 27.37 -18.17 -34.58
N SER A 421 27.83 -17.73 -35.75
CA SER A 421 29.24 -17.72 -36.20
C SER A 421 29.84 -19.02 -36.76
N SER A 422 29.20 -19.60 -37.77
CA SER A 422 29.84 -20.52 -38.73
C SER A 422 30.73 -19.76 -39.73
N SER A 423 31.83 -19.16 -39.27
CA SER A 423 32.81 -18.51 -40.15
C SER A 423 34.27 -18.72 -39.75
N LEU A 424 34.62 -19.75 -38.96
CA LEU A 424 36.00 -19.91 -38.47
C LEU A 424 36.55 -21.35 -38.35
N LEU A 425 35.88 -22.37 -38.91
CA LEU A 425 36.39 -23.76 -38.86
C LEU A 425 36.43 -24.43 -40.24
N ILE A 426 36.98 -23.73 -41.22
CA ILE A 426 37.55 -24.35 -42.43
C ILE A 426 38.97 -23.83 -42.54
N ILE A 427 39.91 -24.39 -41.77
CA ILE A 427 41.37 -24.49 -42.02
C ILE A 427 41.88 -25.27 -40.81
N THR A 428 41.97 -26.60 -40.92
CA THR A 428 42.94 -27.49 -40.24
C THR A 428 42.47 -28.95 -40.39
N PHE A 429 42.33 -29.41 -41.63
CA PHE A 429 42.32 -30.85 -41.93
C PHE A 429 42.95 -31.06 -43.30
N PHE A 430 44.19 -30.61 -43.43
CA PHE A 430 45.16 -31.08 -44.42
C PHE A 430 46.53 -30.99 -43.74
N ILE A 431 46.92 -32.09 -43.10
CA ILE A 431 48.24 -32.73 -43.03
C ILE A 431 48.04 -34.06 -42.31
#